data_AF-A0AA51ER47-F1
#
_entry.id   AF-A0AA51ER47-F1
#
_cell.length_a   1.000
_cell.length_b   1.000
_cell.length_c   1.000
_cell.angle_alpha   90.00
_cell.angle_beta   90.00
_cell.angle_gamma   90.00
#
_symmetry.space_group_name_H-M   'P 1'
#
loop_
_entity.id
_entity.type
_entity.pdbx_description
1 polymer ?
#
loop_
_entity_poly.entity_id
_entity_poly.type
_entity_poly.pdbx_seq_one_letter_code
_entity_poly.pdbx_strand_id
1 'polypeptide(L)'
;HPVMPALVEVYVNSILVINNKGTNEYFNKPITEEEIRNVFRNSIFGANFDSQNKQITAMEIDNEDTSIELNLEKPSLASQLLLIYYLLLYEDVRLSNAATLIANGRKIKSYSAAFLSELPIKYLLHQAQKDQMSYGGLFSPLLRLLATHFPQLSLVDDWMDDQVFGDYCRHQSDVNLSDTAINDAFQSIESNPYKTGKILKAMLNKNPTDIWPFAEIFVRYIKSVLGDQVPRHIQELYREVWLRLNTVLPRCLWIMTINALLDLN
;
A
#
# COMPACT_ATOMS: atom_id res chain seq x y z
N HIS A 1 -22.85 -1.23 2.48
CA HIS A 1 -24.15 -1.58 1.89
C HIS A 1 -23.96 -2.77 0.94
N PRO A 2 -24.79 -3.82 1.01
CA PRO A 2 -24.55 -5.10 0.30
C PRO A 2 -24.57 -4.99 -1.23
N VAL A 3 -25.18 -3.95 -1.78
CA VAL A 3 -25.29 -3.73 -3.23
C VAL A 3 -24.03 -3.07 -3.82
N MET A 4 -23.12 -2.54 -3.00
CA MET A 4 -21.94 -1.80 -3.49
C MET A 4 -21.01 -2.64 -4.39
N PRO A 5 -20.65 -3.89 -4.05
CA PRO A 5 -19.83 -4.71 -4.94
C PRO A 5 -20.50 -4.93 -6.30
N ALA A 6 -21.80 -5.23 -6.31
CA ALA A 6 -22.57 -5.43 -7.55
C ALA A 6 -22.63 -4.15 -8.40
N LEU A 7 -22.73 -2.96 -7.80
CA LEU A 7 -22.67 -1.70 -8.55
C LEU A 7 -21.30 -1.48 -9.18
N VAL A 8 -20.22 -1.81 -8.47
CA VAL A 8 -18.86 -1.74 -9.02
C VAL A 8 -18.70 -2.72 -10.19
N GLU A 9 -19.24 -3.94 -10.09
CA GLU A 9 -19.23 -4.92 -11.18
C GLU A 9 -19.96 -4.40 -12.43
N VAL A 10 -21.18 -3.88 -12.26
CA VAL A 10 -21.97 -3.31 -13.35
C VAL A 10 -21.25 -2.10 -13.95
N TYR A 11 -20.61 -1.28 -13.12
CA TYR A 11 -19.83 -0.13 -13.58
C TYR A 11 -18.61 -0.55 -14.41
N VAL A 12 -17.81 -1.51 -13.93
CA VAL A 12 -16.66 -2.05 -14.70
C VAL A 12 -17.12 -2.66 -16.03
N ASN A 13 -18.21 -3.43 -15.99
CA ASN A 13 -18.79 -4.02 -17.21
C ASN A 13 -19.30 -2.95 -18.18
N SER A 14 -19.87 -1.84 -17.69
CA SER A 14 -20.29 -0.72 -18.54
C SER A 14 -19.13 -0.03 -19.26
N ILE A 15 -17.90 -0.17 -18.77
CA ILE A 15 -16.69 0.40 -19.39
C ILE A 15 -16.09 -0.58 -20.41
N LEU A 16 -16.06 -1.87 -20.06
CA LEU A 16 -15.24 -2.87 -20.76
C LEU A 16 -16.04 -3.86 -21.63
N VAL A 17 -17.30 -4.17 -21.28
CA VAL A 17 -18.13 -5.18 -21.94
C VAL A 17 -19.03 -4.51 -22.97
N ILE A 18 -18.88 -4.90 -24.23
CA ILE A 18 -19.62 -4.34 -25.37
C ILE A 18 -21.00 -5.00 -25.46
N ASN A 19 -22.06 -4.21 -25.55
CA ASN A 19 -23.36 -4.69 -25.99
C ASN A 19 -23.51 -4.28 -27.47
N ASN A 20 -23.60 -5.25 -28.37
CA ASN A 20 -23.26 -5.06 -29.79
C ASN A 20 -24.30 -4.27 -30.64
N LYS A 21 -24.99 -3.23 -30.14
CA LYS A 21 -26.15 -2.63 -30.85
C LYS A 21 -26.36 -1.10 -30.79
N GLY A 22 -25.39 -0.27 -30.41
CA GLY A 22 -25.57 1.19 -30.44
C GLY A 22 -24.37 1.96 -30.98
N THR A 23 -24.53 2.69 -32.08
CA THR A 23 -23.52 3.58 -32.69
C THR A 23 -23.18 4.84 -31.87
N ASN A 24 -23.74 5.01 -30.67
CA ASN A 24 -23.42 6.08 -29.72
C ASN A 24 -23.62 5.54 -28.30
N GLU A 25 -22.65 4.81 -27.77
CA GLU A 25 -22.70 4.32 -26.39
C GLU A 25 -21.97 5.32 -25.48
N TYR A 26 -22.73 5.95 -24.58
CA TYR A 26 -22.22 6.75 -23.46
C TYR A 26 -21.48 5.80 -22.50
N PHE A 27 -20.21 5.51 -22.79
CA PHE A 27 -19.37 4.72 -21.89
C PHE A 27 -18.98 5.57 -20.69
N ASN A 28 -19.04 4.96 -19.52
CA ASN A 28 -18.40 5.54 -18.35
C ASN A 28 -16.89 5.64 -18.61
N LYS A 29 -16.27 6.73 -18.14
CA LYS A 29 -14.81 6.89 -18.23
C LYS A 29 -14.16 6.11 -17.07
N PRO A 30 -13.07 5.35 -17.32
CA PRO A 30 -12.33 4.70 -16.25
C PRO A 30 -11.69 5.75 -15.33
N ILE A 31 -11.67 5.45 -14.03
CA ILE A 31 -11.08 6.35 -13.03
C ILE A 31 -9.58 6.45 -13.27
N THR A 32 -9.02 7.65 -13.19
CA THR A 32 -7.61 7.91 -13.44
C THR A 32 -6.72 7.54 -12.25
N GLU A 33 -5.44 7.23 -12.53
CA GLU A 33 -4.46 6.95 -11.48
C GLU A 33 -4.30 8.15 -10.54
N GLU A 34 -4.41 9.38 -11.04
CA GLU A 34 -4.31 10.61 -10.26
C GLU A 34 -5.50 10.78 -9.31
N GLU A 35 -6.73 10.53 -9.78
CA GLU A 35 -7.92 10.55 -8.93
C GLU A 35 -7.82 9.51 -7.81
N ILE A 36 -7.34 8.31 -8.13
CA ILE A 36 -7.15 7.25 -7.14
C ILE A 36 -6.03 7.63 -6.16
N ARG A 37 -4.91 8.14 -6.68
CA ARG A 37 -3.79 8.61 -5.86
C ARG A 37 -4.25 9.69 -4.89
N ASN A 38 -5.13 10.60 -5.30
CA ASN A 38 -5.66 11.65 -4.43
C ASN A 38 -6.47 11.08 -3.25
N VAL A 39 -7.26 10.02 -3.50
CA VAL A 39 -7.99 9.30 -2.44
C VAL A 39 -7.03 8.66 -1.44
N PHE A 40 -5.89 8.11 -1.89
CA PHE A 40 -4.89 7.52 -0.99
C PHE A 40 -3.92 8.55 -0.37
N ARG A 41 -3.76 9.72 -0.98
CA ARG A 41 -2.92 10.83 -0.50
C ARG A 41 -3.43 11.41 0.81
N ASN A 42 -4.76 11.49 0.96
CA ASN A 42 -5.39 11.96 2.19
C ASN A 42 -5.49 10.85 3.27
N SER A 43 -5.00 9.63 2.96
CA SER A 43 -4.88 8.53 3.92
C SER A 43 -3.57 8.62 4.70
N ILE A 44 -3.42 7.79 5.74
CA ILE A 44 -2.19 7.65 6.55
C ILE A 44 -0.94 7.28 5.72
N PHE A 45 -1.10 6.94 4.44
CA PHE A 45 -0.06 6.57 3.50
C PHE A 45 0.36 7.69 2.55
N GLY A 46 -0.17 8.90 2.71
CA GLY A 46 0.03 10.02 1.80
C GLY A 46 1.49 10.36 1.48
N ALA A 47 2.39 10.19 2.46
CA ALA A 47 3.82 10.44 2.30
C ALA A 47 4.47 9.61 1.17
N ASN A 48 3.94 8.43 0.84
CA ASN A 48 4.44 7.60 -0.27
C ASN A 48 4.04 8.13 -1.65
N PHE A 49 2.98 8.95 -1.72
CA PHE A 49 2.46 9.52 -2.95
C PHE A 49 2.95 10.95 -3.19
N ASP A 50 3.50 11.60 -2.16
CA ASP A 50 4.07 12.95 -2.23
C ASP A 50 5.46 12.99 -2.90
N SER A 51 6.18 11.86 -2.94
CA SER A 51 7.56 11.78 -3.47
C SER A 51 7.66 12.13 -4.96
N GLN A 52 6.54 12.09 -5.70
CA GLN A 52 6.49 12.36 -7.14
C GLN A 52 6.01 13.77 -7.51
N ASN A 53 5.57 14.61 -6.55
CA ASN A 53 5.09 15.95 -6.86
C ASN A 53 5.56 16.97 -5.81
N LYS A 54 6.76 17.53 -6.04
CA LYS A 54 7.08 18.88 -5.55
C LYS A 54 5.95 19.80 -6.00
N GLN A 55 5.21 20.35 -5.03
CA GLN A 55 4.47 21.60 -5.10
C GLN A 55 3.96 21.99 -6.50
N ILE A 56 2.77 21.53 -6.87
CA ILE A 56 1.94 22.36 -7.75
C ILE A 56 1.21 23.33 -6.82
N THR A 57 1.88 24.46 -6.61
CA THR A 57 1.32 25.69 -6.07
C THR A 57 -0.01 26.01 -6.75
N ALA A 58 -0.96 26.44 -5.93
CA ALA A 58 -2.15 27.15 -6.35
C ALA A 58 -1.80 28.18 -7.44
N MET A 59 -2.31 27.99 -8.64
CA MET A 59 -2.49 29.05 -9.63
C MET A 59 -3.73 28.76 -10.47
N GLU A 60 -4.61 29.76 -10.41
CA GLU A 60 -5.89 29.96 -11.10
C GLU A 60 -5.87 29.53 -12.57
N ILE A 61 -6.80 28.65 -12.97
CA ILE A 61 -7.33 28.61 -14.33
C ILE A 61 -8.84 28.39 -14.25
N ASP A 62 -9.54 29.46 -14.56
CA ASP A 62 -10.96 29.56 -14.89
C ASP A 62 -11.29 28.59 -16.04
N ASN A 63 -12.18 27.62 -15.83
CA ASN A 63 -13.02 27.00 -16.87
C ASN A 63 -14.03 26.02 -16.26
N GLU A 64 -15.30 26.26 -16.60
CA GLU A 64 -16.46 25.42 -16.33
C GLU A 64 -16.26 23.99 -16.88
N ASP A 65 -15.93 23.05 -16.01
CA ASP A 65 -16.36 21.65 -16.15
C ASP A 65 -16.37 21.02 -14.76
N THR A 66 -17.45 20.30 -14.47
CA THR A 66 -17.86 19.89 -13.13
C THR A 66 -16.92 18.84 -12.53
N SER A 67 -15.71 19.22 -12.13
CA SER A 67 -14.86 18.41 -11.26
C SER A 67 -15.51 18.38 -9.89
N ILE A 68 -16.05 17.23 -9.51
CA ILE A 68 -16.52 16.99 -8.15
C ILE A 68 -15.28 17.11 -7.25
N GLU A 69 -15.06 18.28 -6.67
CA GLU A 69 -14.12 18.47 -5.56
C GLU A 69 -14.66 17.67 -4.37
N LEU A 70 -14.29 16.39 -4.36
CA LEU A 70 -14.48 15.55 -3.19
C LEU A 70 -13.54 16.10 -2.11
N ASN A 71 -14.08 16.96 -1.23
CA ASN A 71 -13.48 17.34 0.05
C ASN A 71 -13.32 16.07 0.92
N LEU A 72 -12.30 15.29 0.61
CA LEU A 72 -12.01 14.00 1.19
C LEU A 72 -10.98 14.21 2.30
N GLU A 73 -11.32 15.00 3.32
CA GLU A 73 -10.40 15.34 4.42
C GLU A 73 -9.85 14.08 5.13
N LYS A 74 -10.61 12.98 5.13
CA LYS A 74 -10.12 11.62 5.42
C LYS A 74 -10.88 10.56 4.60
N PRO A 75 -10.24 9.84 3.67
CA PRO A 75 -10.85 8.72 2.96
C PRO A 75 -11.25 7.62 3.95
N SER A 76 -12.52 7.21 3.95
CA SER A 76 -12.96 6.09 4.77
C SER A 76 -12.30 4.78 4.32
N LEU A 77 -12.09 3.84 5.25
CA LEU A 77 -11.60 2.49 4.93
C LEU A 77 -12.48 1.81 3.86
N ALA A 78 -13.79 1.98 3.94
CA ALA A 78 -14.74 1.44 2.97
C ALA A 78 -14.51 2.00 1.56
N SER A 79 -14.26 3.31 1.44
CA SER A 79 -13.95 3.96 0.15
C SER A 79 -12.65 3.41 -0.45
N GLN A 80 -11.61 3.26 0.38
CA GLN A 80 -10.33 2.71 -0.03
C GLN A 80 -10.46 1.24 -0.50
N LEU A 81 -11.19 0.42 0.25
CA LEU A 81 -11.44 -0.99 -0.10
C LEU A 81 -12.24 -1.15 -1.38
N LEU A 82 -13.28 -0.33 -1.58
CA LEU A 82 -14.08 -0.34 -2.80
C LEU A 82 -13.25 0.06 -4.02
N LEU A 83 -12.30 0.99 -3.84
CA LEU A 83 -11.42 1.44 -4.91
C LEU A 83 -10.38 0.37 -5.30
N ILE A 84 -9.83 -0.35 -4.32
CA ILE A 84 -8.99 -1.53 -4.58
C ILE A 84 -9.80 -2.62 -5.29
N TYR A 85 -11.03 -2.88 -4.82
CA TYR A 85 -11.91 -3.85 -5.47
C TYR A 85 -12.20 -3.49 -6.92
N TYR A 86 -12.54 -2.21 -7.19
CA TYR A 86 -12.72 -1.70 -8.54
C TYR A 86 -11.47 -1.91 -9.41
N LEU A 87 -10.28 -1.55 -8.90
CA LEU A 87 -9.02 -1.68 -9.63
C LEU A 87 -8.72 -3.12 -10.00
N LEU A 88 -8.78 -4.03 -9.02
CA LEU A 88 -8.49 -5.44 -9.25
C LEU A 88 -9.52 -6.07 -10.19
N LEU A 89 -10.80 -5.76 -10.02
CA LEU A 89 -11.85 -6.25 -10.90
C LEU A 89 -11.71 -5.71 -12.33
N TYR A 90 -11.34 -4.44 -12.47
CA TYR A 90 -11.10 -3.83 -13.78
C TYR A 90 -9.96 -4.52 -14.53
N GLU A 91 -8.86 -4.82 -13.84
CA GLU A 91 -7.74 -5.59 -14.38
C GLU A 91 -8.19 -7.00 -14.80
N ASP A 92 -8.94 -7.71 -13.95
CA ASP A 92 -9.45 -9.06 -14.23
C ASP A 92 -10.34 -9.10 -15.48
N VAL A 93 -11.30 -8.16 -15.56
CA VAL A 93 -12.23 -8.07 -16.69
C VAL A 93 -11.51 -7.63 -17.96
N ARG A 94 -10.53 -6.73 -17.87
CA ARG A 94 -9.74 -6.30 -19.04
C ARG A 94 -8.91 -7.46 -19.59
N LEU A 95 -8.24 -8.23 -18.72
CA LEU A 95 -7.43 -9.38 -19.13
C LEU A 95 -8.31 -10.49 -19.70
N SER A 96 -9.46 -10.77 -19.08
CA SER A 96 -10.42 -11.77 -19.54
C SER A 96 -11.01 -11.43 -20.92
N ASN A 97 -11.22 -10.14 -21.22
CA ASN A 97 -11.76 -9.67 -22.50
C ASN A 97 -10.69 -9.17 -23.48
N ALA A 98 -9.40 -9.39 -23.22
CA ALA A 98 -8.33 -8.78 -24.03
C ALA A 98 -8.46 -9.09 -25.54
N ALA A 99 -8.84 -10.31 -25.90
CA ALA A 99 -9.01 -10.72 -27.30
C ALA A 99 -10.12 -9.96 -28.03
N THR A 100 -11.28 -9.74 -27.38
CA THR A 100 -12.41 -9.02 -27.98
C THR A 100 -12.11 -7.53 -28.08
N LEU A 101 -11.38 -6.98 -27.12
CA LEU A 101 -10.98 -5.57 -27.11
C LEU A 101 -9.97 -5.24 -28.21
N ILE A 102 -8.99 -6.13 -28.44
CA ILE A 102 -8.02 -6.02 -29.53
C ILE A 102 -8.73 -6.15 -30.89
N ALA A 103 -9.63 -7.11 -31.05
CA ALA A 103 -10.40 -7.29 -32.29
C ALA A 103 -11.23 -6.05 -32.65
N ASN A 104 -11.73 -5.32 -31.66
CA ASN A 104 -12.50 -4.09 -31.84
C ASN A 104 -11.64 -2.81 -31.92
N GLY A 105 -10.30 -2.92 -31.87
CA GLY A 105 -9.38 -1.79 -32.01
C GLY A 105 -9.48 -0.74 -30.90
N ARG A 106 -10.06 -1.06 -29.73
CA ARG A 106 -10.19 -0.10 -28.63
C ARG A 106 -8.90 -0.02 -27.81
N LYS A 107 -8.41 1.21 -27.62
CA LYS A 107 -7.37 1.51 -26.64
C LYS A 107 -8.01 1.70 -25.27
N ILE A 108 -7.99 0.66 -24.46
CA ILE A 108 -8.49 0.70 -23.08
C ILE A 108 -7.34 1.05 -22.14
N LYS A 109 -7.66 1.82 -21.09
CA LYS A 109 -6.69 2.22 -20.08
C LYS A 109 -6.15 0.98 -19.36
N SER A 110 -4.83 0.88 -19.26
CA SER A 110 -4.20 -0.07 -18.35
C SER A 110 -3.64 0.69 -17.16
N TYR A 111 -3.87 0.19 -15.95
CA TYR A 111 -3.17 0.70 -14.79
C TYR A 111 -1.73 0.20 -14.80
N SER A 112 -0.80 1.07 -14.42
CA SER A 112 0.62 0.75 -14.43
C SER A 112 1.00 -0.13 -13.24
N ALA A 113 1.96 -1.04 -13.45
CA ALA A 113 2.45 -1.90 -12.37
C ALA A 113 3.16 -1.11 -11.25
N ALA A 114 3.71 0.08 -11.59
CA ALA A 114 4.30 1.02 -10.64
C ALA A 114 3.21 1.62 -9.73
N PHE A 115 2.13 2.15 -10.30
CA PHE A 115 1.01 2.67 -9.54
C PHE A 115 0.39 1.60 -8.61
N LEU A 116 0.14 0.40 -9.12
CA LEU A 116 -0.41 -0.70 -8.29
C LEU A 116 0.53 -1.11 -7.15
N SER A 117 1.83 -0.83 -7.25
CA SER A 117 2.81 -1.13 -6.21
C SER A 117 2.84 -0.11 -5.07
N GLU A 118 2.38 1.12 -5.33
CA GLU A 118 2.26 2.19 -4.34
C GLU A 118 1.05 1.98 -3.40
N LEU A 119 0.11 1.13 -3.79
CA LEU A 119 -1.13 0.91 -3.06
C LEU A 119 -0.94 0.01 -1.83
N PRO A 120 -1.49 0.38 -0.65
CA PRO A 120 -1.39 -0.39 0.59
C PRO A 120 -2.37 -1.58 0.63
N ILE A 121 -2.32 -2.44 -0.41
CA ILE A 121 -3.29 -3.52 -0.62
C ILE A 121 -3.30 -4.49 0.57
N LYS A 122 -2.12 -4.94 1.03
CA LYS A 122 -1.98 -5.89 2.14
C LYS A 122 -2.53 -5.32 3.44
N TYR A 123 -2.17 -4.08 3.77
CA TYR A 123 -2.67 -3.39 4.97
C TYR A 123 -4.20 -3.26 4.98
N LEU A 124 -4.79 -2.79 3.87
CA LEU A 124 -6.23 -2.58 3.78
C LEU A 124 -6.99 -3.90 3.93
N LEU A 125 -6.46 -4.96 3.34
CA LEU A 125 -7.05 -6.29 3.41
C LEU A 125 -6.98 -6.88 4.83
N HIS A 126 -5.87 -6.67 5.54
CA HIS A 126 -5.74 -7.06 6.93
C HIS A 126 -6.71 -6.27 7.84
N GLN A 127 -6.91 -4.98 7.56
CA GLN A 127 -7.90 -4.18 8.28
C GLN A 127 -9.34 -4.65 7.98
N ALA A 128 -9.63 -5.05 6.74
CA ALA A 128 -10.92 -5.63 6.38
C ALA A 128 -11.16 -6.99 7.06
N GLN A 129 -10.12 -7.81 7.22
CA GLN A 129 -10.18 -9.09 7.93
C GLN A 129 -10.50 -8.89 9.42
N LYS A 130 -9.90 -7.88 10.07
CA LYS A 130 -10.19 -7.55 11.48
C LYS A 130 -11.64 -7.15 11.71
N ASP A 131 -12.25 -6.50 10.72
CA ASP A 131 -13.66 -6.08 10.74
C ASP A 131 -14.52 -6.92 9.78
N GLN A 132 -14.40 -8.25 9.92
CA GLN A 132 -15.10 -9.22 9.06
C GLN A 132 -16.63 -9.07 9.09
N MET A 133 -17.19 -8.59 10.21
CA MET A 133 -18.65 -8.36 10.35
C MET A 133 -19.15 -7.27 9.39
N SER A 134 -18.33 -6.25 9.15
CA SER A 134 -18.71 -5.12 8.29
C SER A 134 -18.32 -5.33 6.82
N TYR A 135 -17.21 -6.04 6.57
CA TYR A 135 -16.62 -6.17 5.22
C TYR A 135 -16.61 -7.59 4.64
N GLY A 136 -17.18 -8.59 5.32
CA GLY A 136 -17.10 -9.99 4.88
C GLY A 136 -17.61 -10.25 3.45
N GLY A 137 -18.63 -9.50 3.00
CA GLY A 137 -19.15 -9.59 1.63
C GLY A 137 -18.21 -9.04 0.55
N LEU A 138 -17.31 -8.11 0.90
CA LEU A 138 -16.29 -7.56 0.01
C LEU A 138 -14.96 -8.32 0.11
N PHE A 139 -14.64 -8.80 1.31
CA PHE A 139 -13.37 -9.46 1.61
C PHE A 139 -13.12 -10.70 0.76
N SER A 140 -14.09 -11.60 0.63
CA SER A 140 -13.93 -12.85 -0.13
C SER A 140 -13.67 -12.60 -1.63
N PRO A 141 -14.47 -11.78 -2.34
CA PRO A 141 -14.16 -11.38 -3.72
C PRO A 141 -12.80 -10.70 -3.86
N LEU A 142 -12.43 -9.84 -2.91
CA LEU A 142 -11.17 -9.11 -2.92
C LEU A 142 -9.97 -10.04 -2.76
N LEU A 143 -10.05 -11.00 -1.84
CA LEU A 143 -9.04 -12.02 -1.62
C LEU A 143 -8.84 -12.90 -2.85
N ARG A 144 -9.94 -13.30 -3.51
CA ARG A 144 -9.88 -14.07 -4.76
C ARG A 144 -9.14 -13.30 -5.86
N LEU A 145 -9.48 -12.02 -6.04
CA LEU A 145 -8.81 -11.15 -7.03
C LEU A 145 -7.35 -10.88 -6.65
N LEU A 146 -7.03 -10.80 -5.36
CA LEU A 146 -5.64 -10.66 -4.92
C LEU A 146 -4.83 -11.90 -5.28
N ALA A 147 -5.36 -13.10 -5.05
CA ALA A 147 -4.66 -14.34 -5.34
C ALA A 147 -4.37 -14.51 -6.85
N THR A 148 -5.19 -13.93 -7.72
CA THR A 148 -4.96 -13.96 -9.18
C THR A 148 -3.97 -12.90 -9.64
N HIS A 149 -4.08 -11.65 -9.17
CA HIS A 149 -3.24 -10.54 -9.65
C HIS A 149 -1.93 -10.36 -8.88
N PHE A 150 -1.89 -10.74 -7.61
CA PHE A 150 -0.75 -10.56 -6.70
C PHE A 150 -0.51 -11.82 -5.85
N PRO A 151 -0.18 -12.96 -6.46
CA PRO A 151 0.04 -14.21 -5.72
C PRO A 151 1.16 -14.08 -4.66
N GLN A 152 2.15 -13.22 -4.91
CA GLN A 152 3.23 -12.92 -3.97
C GLN A 152 2.78 -12.17 -2.70
N LEU A 153 1.58 -11.57 -2.69
CA LEU A 153 1.00 -10.90 -1.54
C LEU A 153 -0.02 -11.78 -0.79
N SER A 154 -0.32 -12.97 -1.33
CA SER A 154 -1.28 -13.93 -0.76
C SER A 154 -0.59 -15.16 -0.16
N LEU A 155 0.64 -15.02 0.34
CA LEU A 155 1.37 -16.12 0.99
C LEU A 155 0.72 -16.50 2.31
N VAL A 156 0.50 -17.79 2.58
CA VAL A 156 -0.20 -18.27 3.79
C VAL A 156 0.44 -17.72 5.08
N ASP A 157 1.77 -17.63 5.11
CA ASP A 157 2.52 -17.12 6.25
C ASP A 157 2.11 -15.68 6.59
N ASP A 158 1.83 -14.85 5.59
CA ASP A 158 1.40 -13.46 5.78
C ASP A 158 0.03 -13.32 6.45
N TRP A 159 -0.76 -14.40 6.48
CA TRP A 159 -2.11 -14.43 7.06
C TRP A 159 -2.17 -15.11 8.43
N MET A 160 -1.11 -15.84 8.81
CA MET A 160 -1.03 -16.58 10.07
C MET A 160 -0.39 -15.77 11.20
N ASP A 161 0.13 -14.57 10.90
CA ASP A 161 1.05 -13.80 11.75
C ASP A 161 0.43 -13.03 12.93
N ASP A 162 -0.89 -13.00 13.10
CA ASP A 162 -1.53 -12.38 14.29
C ASP A 162 -1.07 -13.04 15.62
N GLN A 163 -0.42 -14.21 15.55
CA GLN A 163 0.12 -14.93 16.73
C GLN A 163 1.64 -14.78 16.94
N VAL A 164 2.40 -14.26 15.97
CA VAL A 164 3.88 -14.22 16.07
C VAL A 164 4.38 -13.02 16.87
N PHE A 165 3.70 -11.87 16.77
CA PHE A 165 4.01 -10.68 17.58
C PHE A 165 3.43 -10.72 19.01
N GLY A 166 2.97 -11.90 19.46
CA GLY A 166 2.30 -12.10 20.74
C GLY A 166 3.18 -11.68 21.94
N ASP A 167 2.79 -10.59 22.60
CA ASP A 167 2.98 -10.27 24.02
C ASP A 167 4.37 -10.50 24.68
N TYR A 168 5.47 -10.55 23.93
CA TYR A 168 6.80 -10.58 24.52
C TYR A 168 7.21 -9.17 25.00
N CYS A 169 6.75 -8.87 26.22
CA CYS A 169 7.20 -7.80 27.11
C CYS A 169 6.78 -6.36 26.73
N ARG A 170 5.58 -5.97 27.17
CA ARG A 170 5.15 -4.56 27.36
C ARG A 170 5.95 -3.85 28.47
N HIS A 171 7.28 -3.85 28.40
CA HIS A 171 8.07 -2.89 29.15
C HIS A 171 8.12 -1.61 28.32
N GLN A 172 7.25 -0.67 28.66
CA GLN A 172 7.19 0.66 28.08
C GLN A 172 8.55 1.35 28.25
N SER A 173 9.38 1.26 27.24
CA SER A 173 10.41 2.27 27.04
C SER A 173 9.76 3.38 26.22
N ASP A 174 9.31 4.44 26.91
CA ASP A 174 8.88 5.70 26.31
C ASP A 174 10.10 6.33 25.60
N VAL A 175 10.34 5.89 24.38
CA VAL A 175 11.36 6.46 23.51
C VAL A 175 10.62 7.19 22.41
N ASN A 176 10.80 8.51 22.39
CA ASN A 176 10.36 9.33 21.27
C ASN A 176 11.17 8.93 20.03
N LEU A 177 10.50 8.26 19.09
CA LEU A 177 11.05 7.95 17.78
C LEU A 177 11.10 9.25 16.97
N SER A 178 12.30 9.66 16.59
CA SER A 178 12.56 10.74 15.65
C SER A 178 13.60 10.29 14.63
N ASP A 179 13.61 10.93 13.45
CA ASP A 179 14.58 10.64 12.39
C ASP A 179 16.02 10.75 12.90
N THR A 180 16.29 11.75 13.74
CA THR A 180 17.60 11.98 14.35
C THR A 180 17.96 10.87 15.34
N ALA A 181 17.03 10.46 16.20
CA ALA A 181 17.28 9.41 17.18
C ALA A 181 17.57 8.06 16.51
N ILE A 182 16.88 7.76 15.40
CA ILE A 182 17.10 6.57 14.58
C ILE A 182 18.49 6.64 13.93
N ASN A 183 18.79 7.74 13.23
CA ASN A 183 20.10 7.93 12.60
C ASN A 183 21.26 7.77 13.59
N ASP A 184 21.19 8.47 14.73
CA ASP A 184 22.25 8.42 15.74
C ASP A 184 22.41 7.02 16.35
N ALA A 185 21.32 6.26 16.47
CA ALA A 185 21.36 4.91 17.01
C ALA A 185 21.93 3.89 16.02
N PHE A 186 21.64 4.04 14.72
CA PHE A 186 22.19 3.15 13.69
C PHE A 186 23.64 3.50 13.31
N GLN A 187 24.04 4.77 13.35
CA GLN A 187 25.44 5.18 13.16
C GLN A 187 26.37 4.65 14.25
N SER A 188 25.85 4.44 15.46
CA SER A 188 26.61 3.94 16.60
C SER A 188 26.42 2.44 16.85
N ILE A 189 25.96 1.67 15.85
CA ILE A 189 25.61 0.24 16.02
C ILE A 189 26.81 -0.62 16.44
N GLU A 190 28.01 -0.34 15.91
CA GLU A 190 29.24 -1.07 16.24
C GLU A 190 29.77 -0.69 17.63
N SER A 191 29.66 0.59 18.01
CA SER A 191 30.19 1.11 19.28
C SER A 191 29.24 0.90 20.46
N ASN A 192 27.93 0.95 20.23
CA ASN A 192 26.89 0.82 21.26
C ASN A 192 25.61 0.16 20.72
N PRO A 193 25.60 -1.18 20.56
CA PRO A 193 24.44 -1.91 20.04
C PRO A 193 23.19 -1.81 20.93
N TYR A 194 23.34 -1.48 22.21
CA TYR A 194 22.22 -1.33 23.13
C TYR A 194 21.31 -0.15 22.75
N LYS A 195 21.89 0.97 22.28
CA LYS A 195 21.12 2.14 21.83
C LYS A 195 20.23 1.78 20.64
N THR A 196 20.78 1.07 19.67
CA THR A 196 20.03 0.55 18.50
C THR A 196 18.94 -0.42 18.92
N GLY A 197 19.25 -1.36 19.82
CA GLY A 197 18.28 -2.32 20.34
C GLY A 197 17.08 -1.66 21.05
N LYS A 198 17.32 -0.58 21.80
CA LYS A 198 16.24 0.19 22.46
C LYS A 198 15.31 0.87 21.44
N ILE A 199 15.86 1.43 20.35
CA ILE A 199 15.09 2.03 19.27
C ILE A 199 14.29 0.98 18.51
N LEU A 200 14.90 -0.16 18.17
CA LEU A 200 14.21 -1.27 17.49
C LEU A 200 13.05 -1.81 18.32
N LYS A 201 13.24 -2.01 19.64
CA LYS A 201 12.14 -2.40 20.54
C LYS A 201 11.05 -1.34 20.62
N ALA A 202 11.41 -0.06 20.65
CA ALA A 202 10.44 1.03 20.62
C ALA A 202 9.64 1.04 19.30
N MET A 203 10.28 0.74 18.17
CA MET A 203 9.57 0.54 16.89
C MET A 203 8.61 -0.65 16.97
N LEU A 204 9.04 -1.80 17.49
CA LEU A 204 8.18 -2.98 17.67
C LEU A 204 6.96 -2.76 18.59
N ASN A 205 6.97 -1.71 19.40
CA ASN A 205 5.84 -1.37 20.28
C ASN A 205 4.80 -0.42 19.67
N LYS A 206 5.12 0.32 18.60
CA LYS A 206 4.18 1.27 17.94
C LYS A 206 3.29 0.59 16.89
N ASN A 207 2.32 1.25 16.26
CA ASN A 207 1.62 0.60 15.13
C ASN A 207 2.52 0.57 13.88
N PRO A 208 2.38 -0.43 12.99
CA PRO A 208 3.15 -0.50 11.73
C PRO A 208 3.04 0.78 10.88
N THR A 209 1.86 1.41 10.90
CA THR A 209 1.57 2.68 10.20
C THR A 209 2.37 3.86 10.74
N ASP A 210 2.62 3.90 12.05
CA ASP A 210 3.36 4.98 12.70
C ASP A 210 4.88 4.85 12.51
N ILE A 211 5.34 3.63 12.18
CA ILE A 211 6.75 3.33 11.92
C ILE A 211 7.11 3.56 10.46
N TRP A 212 6.12 3.43 9.56
CA TRP A 212 6.33 3.52 8.11
C TRP A 212 7.07 4.79 7.63
N PRO A 213 6.83 6.00 8.18
CA PRO A 213 7.59 7.20 7.79
C PRO A 213 9.10 7.06 7.97
N PHE A 214 9.53 6.19 8.89
CA PHE A 214 10.95 5.93 9.17
C PHE A 214 11.54 4.81 8.31
N ALA A 215 10.77 4.16 7.43
CA ALA A 215 11.18 2.98 6.68
C ALA A 215 12.41 3.26 5.79
N GLU A 216 12.46 4.41 5.12
CA GLU A 216 13.58 4.79 4.26
C GLU A 216 14.90 4.92 5.04
N ILE A 217 14.85 5.63 6.18
CA ILE A 217 16.02 5.80 7.07
C ILE A 217 16.46 4.44 7.62
N PHE A 218 15.49 3.64 8.06
CA PHE A 218 15.73 2.31 8.62
C PHE A 218 16.45 1.40 7.62
N VAL A 219 15.95 1.32 6.39
CA VAL A 219 16.49 0.44 5.34
C VAL A 219 17.88 0.86 4.88
N ARG A 220 18.21 2.16 4.92
CA ARG A 220 19.56 2.66 4.57
C ARG A 220 20.67 2.01 5.38
N TYR A 221 20.40 1.62 6.62
CA TYR A 221 21.37 1.01 7.52
C TYR A 221 21.44 -0.52 7.43
N ILE A 222 20.75 -1.15 6.47
CA ILE A 222 20.72 -2.61 6.35
C ILE A 222 22.12 -3.23 6.25
N LYS A 223 23.04 -2.60 5.52
CA LYS A 223 24.44 -3.07 5.40
C LYS A 223 25.20 -2.97 6.71
N SER A 224 25.02 -1.87 7.44
CA SER A 224 25.65 -1.67 8.75
C SER A 224 25.17 -2.70 9.78
N VAL A 225 23.91 -3.11 9.71
CA VAL A 225 23.35 -4.14 10.59
C VAL A 225 23.91 -5.54 10.30
N LEU A 226 24.24 -5.82 9.03
CA LEU A 226 24.83 -7.10 8.61
C LEU A 226 26.33 -7.23 8.91
N GLY A 227 26.96 -6.22 9.50
CA GLY A 227 28.38 -6.25 9.85
C GLY A 227 28.72 -7.29 10.92
N ASP A 228 29.94 -7.83 10.86
CA ASP A 228 30.42 -8.91 11.75
C ASP A 228 30.49 -8.51 13.24
N GLN A 229 30.57 -7.22 13.54
CA GLN A 229 30.63 -6.68 14.91
C GLN A 229 29.25 -6.50 15.56
N VAL A 230 28.16 -6.68 14.79
CA VAL A 230 26.80 -6.46 15.29
C VAL A 230 26.29 -7.73 15.98
N PRO A 231 25.83 -7.65 17.24
CA PRO A 231 25.28 -8.81 17.94
C PRO A 231 24.05 -9.39 17.22
N ARG A 232 23.96 -10.73 17.15
CA ARG A 232 22.84 -11.45 16.53
C ARG A 232 21.46 -11.00 17.05
N HIS A 233 21.35 -10.63 18.32
CA HIS A 233 20.10 -10.13 18.88
C HIS A 233 19.60 -8.84 18.20
N ILE A 234 20.51 -7.94 17.81
CA ILE A 234 20.16 -6.70 17.10
C ILE A 234 19.72 -7.02 15.66
N GLN A 235 20.38 -7.98 15.02
CA GLN A 235 19.98 -8.45 13.68
C GLN A 235 18.58 -9.07 13.71
N GLU A 236 18.25 -9.85 14.74
CA GLU A 236 16.91 -10.43 14.91
C GLU A 236 15.85 -9.34 15.15
N LEU A 237 16.13 -8.36 16.02
CA LEU A 237 15.24 -7.22 16.23
C LEU A 237 15.03 -6.40 14.95
N TYR A 238 16.08 -6.23 14.16
CA TYR A 238 15.99 -5.54 12.87
C TYR A 238 15.13 -6.32 11.88
N ARG A 239 15.34 -7.64 11.77
CA ARG A 239 14.51 -8.55 10.97
C ARG A 239 13.03 -8.41 11.35
N GLU A 240 12.74 -8.40 12.64
CA GLU A 240 11.35 -8.30 13.13
C GLU A 240 10.71 -6.95 12.77
N VAL A 241 11.44 -5.84 12.93
CA VAL A 241 10.95 -4.52 12.50
C VAL A 241 10.72 -4.49 10.99
N TRP A 242 11.61 -5.09 10.21
CA TRP A 242 11.47 -5.18 8.75
C TRP A 242 10.23 -5.99 8.36
N LEU A 243 9.99 -7.16 8.98
CA LEU A 243 8.79 -7.97 8.75
C LEU A 243 7.52 -7.19 9.10
N ARG A 244 7.58 -6.40 10.17
CA ARG A 244 6.47 -5.55 10.57
C ARG A 244 6.17 -4.44 9.57
N LEU A 245 7.19 -3.79 9.01
CA LEU A 245 7.03 -2.83 7.91
C LEU A 245 6.49 -3.52 6.64
N ASN A 246 6.86 -4.78 6.40
CA ASN A 246 6.40 -5.58 5.26
C ASN A 246 4.89 -5.88 5.31
N THR A 247 4.24 -5.74 6.47
CA THR A 247 2.78 -5.83 6.58
C THR A 247 2.05 -4.62 5.98
N VAL A 248 2.73 -3.47 5.87
CA VAL A 248 2.13 -2.21 5.44
C VAL A 248 2.17 -2.07 3.92
N LEU A 249 3.38 -1.94 3.37
CA LEU A 249 3.65 -1.68 1.95
C LEU A 249 4.83 -2.56 1.49
N PRO A 250 4.60 -3.87 1.30
CA PRO A 250 5.66 -4.83 1.02
C PRO A 250 6.46 -4.48 -0.23
N ARG A 251 5.79 -4.08 -1.32
CA ARG A 251 6.46 -3.77 -2.59
C ARG A 251 7.38 -2.54 -2.48
N CYS A 252 6.91 -1.47 -1.84
CA CYS A 252 7.75 -0.29 -1.58
C CYS A 252 8.95 -0.64 -0.71
N LEU A 253 8.73 -1.42 0.35
CA LEU A 253 9.80 -1.85 1.25
C LEU A 253 10.85 -2.69 0.51
N TRP A 254 10.43 -3.61 -0.36
CA TRP A 254 11.34 -4.43 -1.16
C TRP A 254 12.20 -3.58 -2.09
N ILE A 255 11.60 -2.61 -2.79
CA ILE A 255 12.34 -1.69 -3.67
C ILE A 255 13.36 -0.88 -2.86
N MET A 256 12.95 -0.28 -1.74
CA MET A 256 13.86 0.46 -0.86
C MET A 256 15.02 -0.43 -0.38
N THR A 257 14.71 -1.68 -0.01
CA THR A 257 15.71 -2.64 0.49
C THR A 257 16.71 -3.02 -0.59
N ILE A 258 16.23 -3.31 -1.80
CA ILE A 258 17.08 -3.63 -2.95
C ILE A 258 17.97 -2.43 -3.30
N ASN A 259 17.41 -1.21 -3.37
CA ASN A 259 18.17 0.00 -3.69
C ASN A 259 19.27 0.26 -2.66
N ALA A 260 18.96 0.13 -1.36
CA ALA A 260 19.95 0.27 -0.30
C ALA A 260 21.04 -0.82 -0.34
N LEU A 261 20.71 -2.05 -0.74
CA LEU A 261 21.69 -3.12 -0.91
C LEU A 261 22.59 -2.92 -2.13
N LEU A 262 22.07 -2.35 -3.21
CA LEU A 262 22.81 -2.14 -4.45
C LEU A 262 23.58 -0.81 -4.51
N ASP A 263 23.55 0.01 -3.44
CA ASP A 263 24.08 1.38 -3.43
C ASP A 263 23.53 2.26 -4.57
N LEU A 264 22.31 1.98 -5.03
CA LEU A 264 21.61 2.80 -6.01
C LEU A 264 20.94 3.97 -5.26
N ASN A 265 21.76 4.86 -4.71
CA ASN A 265 21.36 6.15 -4.14
C ASN A 265 22.04 7.30 -4.89
#